data_AF-A0A7U4QLR4-F1
#
_entry.id   AF-A0A7U4QLR4-F1
#
_cell.length_a   1.000
_cell.length_b   1.000
_cell.length_c   1.000
_cell.angle_alpha   90.00
_cell.angle_beta   90.00
_cell.angle_gamma   90.00
#
_symmetry.space_group_name_H-M   'P 1'
#
loop_
_entity.id
_entity.type
_entity.pdbx_description
1 polymer ?
#
loop_
_entity_poly.entity_id
_entity_poly.type
_entity_poly.pdbx_seq_one_letter_code
_entity_poly.pdbx_strand_id
1 'polypeptide(L)'
;MLRQKIQKLAERVLNISETEIEKTIRNRKIAYQNKFKEVKQKEKEVKEIVDEIEKLYDEWKNQVRRIPKDTANILSQEVIVKIKEIKAQYLEEVLNQLIERYEEKKYSTVTLGLLISLLLNRTVNQYIKEEMEKGKEFKQIEPINVNLNTKKLKNAISLLGYENQEKSYLRITGNAGSWTAYFMKGGKLIIDGKVKGFSLSAFSQNNKGEIWYQGKKIWPQV
;
A
#
# COMPACT_ATOMS: atom_id res chain seq x y z
N MET A 1 -28.71 -1.23 65.64
CA MET A 1 -29.39 -0.83 64.39
C MET A 1 -28.48 -0.12 63.38
N LEU A 2 -27.70 0.90 63.76
CA LEU A 2 -26.85 1.66 62.84
C LEU A 2 -25.71 0.82 62.20
N ARG A 3 -25.03 -0.01 62.98
CA ARG A 3 -23.95 -0.90 62.52
C ARG A 3 -24.39 -1.88 61.43
N GLN A 4 -25.57 -2.49 61.58
CA GLN A 4 -26.15 -3.40 60.58
C GLN A 4 -26.55 -2.68 59.29
N LYS A 5 -26.99 -1.41 59.37
CA LYS A 5 -27.28 -0.60 58.18
C LYS A 5 -26.01 -0.25 57.41
N ILE A 6 -24.93 0.10 58.12
CA ILE A 6 -23.62 0.39 57.50
C ILE A 6 -23.05 -0.85 56.81
N GLN A 7 -23.14 -2.03 57.45
CA GLN A 7 -22.64 -3.29 56.88
C GLN A 7 -23.39 -3.68 55.60
N LYS A 8 -24.73 -3.60 55.60
CA LYS A 8 -25.54 -3.83 54.38
C LYS A 8 -25.24 -2.84 53.25
N LEU A 9 -24.88 -1.60 53.59
CA LEU A 9 -24.51 -0.60 52.59
C LEU A 9 -23.15 -0.95 51.96
N ALA A 10 -22.17 -1.35 52.77
CA ALA A 10 -20.84 -1.74 52.30
C ALA A 10 -20.89 -2.96 51.39
N GLU A 11 -21.67 -3.99 51.75
CA GLU A 11 -21.89 -5.18 50.91
C GLU A 11 -22.56 -4.83 49.57
N ARG A 12 -23.54 -3.92 49.57
CA ARG A 12 -24.17 -3.44 48.32
C ARG A 12 -23.19 -2.68 47.43
N VAL A 13 -22.37 -1.81 48.01
CA VAL A 13 -21.38 -1.02 47.25
C VAL A 13 -20.31 -1.93 46.65
N LEU A 14 -19.81 -2.91 47.42
CA LEU A 14 -18.85 -3.91 46.93
C LEU A 14 -19.45 -4.73 45.76
N ASN A 15 -20.65 -5.26 45.91
CA ASN A 15 -21.33 -6.02 44.84
C ASN A 15 -21.58 -5.17 43.58
N ILE A 16 -21.94 -3.88 43.74
CA ILE A 16 -22.08 -2.96 42.60
C ILE A 16 -20.73 -2.76 41.90
N SER A 17 -19.64 -2.59 42.65
CA SER A 17 -18.31 -2.43 42.07
C SER A 17 -17.83 -3.69 41.34
N GLU A 18 -18.08 -4.88 41.88
CA GLU A 18 -17.74 -6.16 41.23
C GLU A 18 -18.54 -6.35 39.93
N THR A 19 -19.84 -6.03 39.92
CA THR A 19 -20.68 -6.12 38.73
C THR A 19 -20.32 -5.10 37.63
N GLU A 20 -19.87 -3.90 38.00
CA GLU A 20 -19.33 -2.92 37.04
C GLU A 20 -17.98 -3.37 36.44
N ILE A 21 -17.12 -3.97 37.26
CA ILE A 21 -15.85 -4.55 36.80
C ILE A 21 -16.11 -5.72 35.85
N GLU A 22 -17.02 -6.63 36.18
CA GLU A 22 -17.40 -7.76 35.31
C GLU A 22 -17.97 -7.30 33.96
N LYS A 23 -18.85 -6.28 33.98
CA LYS A 23 -19.40 -5.67 32.75
C LYS A 23 -18.29 -5.07 31.90
N THR A 24 -17.32 -4.40 32.52
CA THR A 24 -16.16 -3.82 31.85
C THR A 24 -15.28 -4.90 31.21
N ILE A 25 -14.98 -5.98 31.93
CA ILE A 25 -14.21 -7.13 31.42
C ILE A 25 -14.93 -7.78 30.25
N ARG A 26 -16.26 -8.00 30.36
CA ARG A 26 -17.08 -8.57 29.28
C ARG A 26 -17.06 -7.70 28.02
N ASN A 27 -17.24 -6.39 28.16
CA ASN A 27 -17.18 -5.45 27.04
C ASN A 27 -15.80 -5.45 26.37
N ARG A 28 -14.72 -5.46 27.17
CA ARG A 28 -13.36 -5.60 26.63
C ARG A 28 -13.17 -6.91 25.87
N LYS A 29 -13.63 -8.03 26.43
CA LYS A 29 -13.54 -9.35 25.76
C LYS A 29 -14.26 -9.37 24.41
N ILE A 30 -15.46 -8.78 24.33
CA ILE A 30 -16.21 -8.63 23.06
C ILE A 30 -15.44 -7.74 22.07
N ALA A 31 -14.92 -6.59 22.53
CA ALA A 31 -14.12 -5.71 21.68
C ALA A 31 -12.86 -6.40 21.13
N TYR A 32 -12.14 -7.17 21.95
CA TYR A 32 -10.99 -7.97 21.51
C TYR A 32 -11.39 -9.05 20.51
N GLN A 33 -12.50 -9.75 20.73
CA GLN A 33 -12.99 -10.77 19.80
C GLN A 33 -13.38 -10.17 18.45
N ASN A 34 -14.05 -9.02 18.43
CA ASN A 34 -14.41 -8.31 17.21
C ASN A 34 -13.16 -7.84 16.45
N LYS A 35 -12.21 -7.20 17.16
CA LYS A 35 -10.93 -6.79 16.58
C LYS A 35 -10.16 -7.98 15.99
N PHE A 36 -10.16 -9.12 16.67
CA PHE A 36 -9.50 -10.34 16.18
C PHE A 36 -10.17 -10.90 14.92
N LYS A 37 -11.50 -10.87 14.85
CA LYS A 37 -12.24 -11.26 13.63
C LYS A 37 -11.93 -10.33 12.46
N GLU A 38 -11.88 -9.02 12.69
CA GLU A 38 -11.52 -8.02 11.67
C GLU A 38 -10.11 -8.25 11.13
N VAL A 39 -9.14 -8.53 12.00
CA VAL A 39 -7.76 -8.86 11.58
C VAL A 39 -7.73 -10.11 10.70
N LYS A 40 -8.40 -11.20 11.13
CA LYS A 40 -8.46 -12.43 10.32
C LYS A 40 -9.12 -12.23 8.96
N GLN A 41 -10.19 -11.43 8.92
CA GLN A 41 -10.88 -11.11 7.67
C GLN A 41 -9.99 -10.29 6.75
N LYS A 42 -9.27 -9.29 7.29
CA LYS A 42 -8.28 -8.50 6.54
C LYS A 42 -7.17 -9.40 5.98
N GLU A 43 -6.56 -10.26 6.80
CA GLU A 43 -5.49 -11.17 6.38
C GLU A 43 -5.95 -12.07 5.23
N LYS A 44 -7.18 -12.59 5.31
CA LYS A 44 -7.78 -13.38 4.24
C LYS A 44 -7.98 -12.57 2.96
N GLU A 45 -8.56 -11.37 3.06
CA GLU A 45 -8.76 -10.48 1.90
C GLU A 45 -7.44 -10.10 1.22
N VAL A 46 -6.42 -9.75 2.00
CA VAL A 46 -5.08 -9.42 1.50
C VAL A 46 -4.48 -10.63 0.78
N LYS A 47 -4.52 -11.82 1.42
CA LYS A 47 -3.96 -13.04 0.83
C LYS A 47 -4.61 -13.38 -0.50
N GLU A 48 -5.95 -13.34 -0.58
CA GLU A 48 -6.69 -13.63 -1.81
C GLU A 48 -6.28 -12.68 -2.95
N ILE A 49 -6.14 -11.39 -2.67
CA ILE A 49 -5.69 -10.39 -3.65
C ILE A 49 -4.24 -10.69 -4.09
N VAL A 50 -3.33 -10.99 -3.16
CA VAL A 50 -1.93 -11.29 -3.50
C VAL A 50 -1.83 -12.58 -4.33
N ASP A 51 -2.59 -13.63 -3.99
CA ASP A 51 -2.66 -14.88 -4.75
C ASP A 51 -3.11 -14.63 -6.20
N GLU A 52 -4.12 -13.79 -6.38
CA GLU A 52 -4.63 -13.40 -7.71
C GLU A 52 -3.60 -12.62 -8.51
N ILE A 53 -2.95 -11.62 -7.90
CA ILE A 53 -1.91 -10.81 -8.55
C ILE A 53 -0.73 -11.68 -8.96
N GLU A 54 -0.24 -12.54 -8.07
CA GLU A 54 0.90 -13.43 -8.34
C GLU A 54 0.60 -14.34 -9.53
N LYS A 55 -0.58 -14.98 -9.55
CA LYS A 55 -1.01 -15.87 -10.63
C LYS A 55 -1.00 -15.13 -11.98
N LEU A 56 -1.70 -13.99 -12.06
CA LEU A 56 -1.81 -13.22 -13.30
C LEU A 56 -0.45 -12.70 -13.78
N TYR A 57 0.40 -12.25 -12.87
CA TYR A 57 1.74 -11.81 -13.20
C TYR A 57 2.61 -12.97 -13.73
N ASP A 58 2.57 -14.14 -13.10
CA ASP A 58 3.38 -15.29 -13.49
C ASP A 58 2.98 -15.85 -14.87
N GLU A 59 1.70 -15.80 -15.21
CA GLU A 59 1.19 -16.12 -16.56
C GLU A 59 1.72 -15.13 -17.61
N TRP A 60 1.87 -13.86 -17.24
CA TRP A 60 2.14 -12.78 -18.19
C TRP A 60 3.60 -12.38 -18.31
N LYS A 61 4.43 -12.56 -17.28
CA LYS A 61 5.77 -11.96 -17.17
C LYS A 61 6.74 -12.25 -18.31
N ASN A 62 6.49 -13.29 -19.11
CA ASN A 62 7.32 -13.70 -20.25
C ASN A 62 6.73 -13.31 -21.62
N GLN A 63 5.53 -12.74 -21.68
CA GLN A 63 4.81 -12.52 -22.93
C GLN A 63 5.20 -11.21 -23.64
N VAL A 64 5.98 -10.34 -22.99
CA VAL A 64 6.32 -9.02 -23.56
C VAL A 64 7.78 -8.90 -23.96
N ARG A 65 7.98 -8.51 -25.22
CA ARG A 65 9.29 -8.44 -25.91
C ARG A 65 9.80 -7.02 -26.15
N ARG A 66 9.07 -5.97 -25.74
CA ARG A 66 9.33 -4.57 -26.14
C ARG A 66 9.37 -3.59 -24.96
N ILE A 67 9.78 -2.37 -25.30
CA ILE A 67 9.91 -1.17 -24.47
C ILE A 67 8.65 -0.97 -23.59
N PRO A 68 8.75 -0.34 -22.39
CA PRO A 68 7.67 -0.27 -21.41
C PRO A 68 6.31 0.24 -21.89
N LYS A 69 6.22 1.01 -22.97
CA LYS A 69 4.94 1.59 -23.42
C LYS A 69 3.97 0.51 -23.94
N ASP A 70 4.45 -0.42 -24.75
CA ASP A 70 3.64 -1.55 -25.23
C ASP A 70 3.29 -2.48 -24.06
N THR A 71 4.28 -2.74 -23.20
CA THR A 71 4.15 -3.50 -21.94
C THR A 71 3.07 -2.91 -21.03
N ALA A 72 3.03 -1.58 -20.90
CA ALA A 72 2.08 -0.86 -20.06
C ALA A 72 0.66 -0.93 -20.62
N ASN A 73 0.52 -0.74 -21.94
CA ASN A 73 -0.79 -0.86 -22.59
C ASN A 73 -1.38 -2.25 -22.37
N ILE A 74 -0.61 -3.31 -22.63
CA ILE A 74 -1.08 -4.69 -22.44
C ILE A 74 -1.39 -4.96 -20.96
N LEU A 75 -0.50 -4.61 -20.01
CA LEU A 75 -0.78 -4.80 -18.58
C LEU A 75 -2.04 -4.07 -18.15
N SER A 76 -2.21 -2.82 -18.58
CA SER A 76 -3.36 -2.00 -18.21
C SER A 76 -4.67 -2.57 -18.77
N GLN A 77 -4.68 -3.10 -19.98
CA GLN A 77 -5.89 -3.59 -20.67
C GLN A 77 -6.26 -5.02 -20.32
N GLU A 78 -5.29 -5.90 -20.05
CA GLU A 78 -5.54 -7.34 -19.94
C GLU A 78 -5.31 -7.91 -18.55
N VAL A 79 -4.42 -7.32 -17.76
CA VAL A 79 -3.97 -7.88 -16.47
C VAL A 79 -4.55 -7.08 -15.32
N ILE A 80 -4.27 -5.77 -15.28
CA ILE A 80 -4.68 -4.90 -14.19
C ILE A 80 -6.19 -4.92 -14.01
N VAL A 81 -6.98 -4.83 -15.08
CA VAL A 81 -8.45 -4.83 -14.99
C VAL A 81 -9.04 -6.12 -14.41
N LYS A 82 -8.33 -7.25 -14.52
CA LYS A 82 -8.78 -8.53 -13.97
C LYS A 82 -8.57 -8.59 -12.46
N ILE A 83 -7.52 -7.93 -11.96
CA ILE A 83 -7.19 -7.89 -10.53
C ILE A 83 -8.31 -7.21 -9.76
N LYS A 84 -8.81 -7.86 -8.71
CA LYS A 84 -9.77 -7.28 -7.77
C LYS A 84 -9.28 -5.94 -7.22
N GLU A 85 -10.22 -5.01 -7.05
CA GLU A 85 -9.92 -3.69 -6.48
C GLU A 85 -9.30 -3.80 -5.08
N ILE A 86 -8.19 -3.08 -4.89
CA ILE A 86 -7.44 -3.06 -3.65
C ILE A 86 -7.90 -1.83 -2.87
N LYS A 87 -8.46 -2.04 -1.68
CA LYS A 87 -8.77 -0.94 -0.75
C LYS A 87 -7.48 -0.18 -0.42
N ALA A 88 -7.51 1.15 -0.45
CA ALA A 88 -6.36 2.02 -0.20
C ALA A 88 -5.54 1.61 1.04
N GLN A 89 -6.23 1.31 2.15
CA GLN A 89 -5.63 0.90 3.42
C GLN A 89 -4.89 -0.45 3.40
N TYR A 90 -5.07 -1.27 2.36
CA TYR A 90 -4.41 -2.58 2.21
C TYR A 90 -3.26 -2.55 1.20
N LEU A 91 -3.12 -1.46 0.43
CA LEU A 91 -2.20 -1.42 -0.71
C LEU A 91 -0.75 -1.68 -0.32
N GLU A 92 -0.25 -1.03 0.73
CA GLU A 92 1.14 -1.24 1.18
C GLU A 92 1.39 -2.71 1.57
N GLU A 93 0.45 -3.32 2.28
CA GLU A 93 0.58 -4.71 2.74
C GLU A 93 0.50 -5.70 1.56
N VAL A 94 -0.45 -5.51 0.64
CA VAL A 94 -0.58 -6.32 -0.57
C VAL A 94 0.71 -6.27 -1.40
N LEU A 95 1.25 -5.06 -1.64
CA LEU A 95 2.46 -4.91 -2.44
C LEU A 95 3.68 -5.52 -1.76
N ASN A 96 3.85 -5.36 -0.44
CA ASN A 96 4.99 -5.97 0.26
C ASN A 96 4.88 -7.50 0.33
N GLN A 97 3.70 -8.06 0.60
CA GLN A 97 3.51 -9.51 0.56
C GLN A 97 3.75 -10.07 -0.85
N LEU A 98 3.38 -9.34 -1.91
CA LEU A 98 3.71 -9.73 -3.28
C LEU A 98 5.24 -9.74 -3.49
N ILE A 99 5.95 -8.70 -3.04
CA ILE A 99 7.41 -8.62 -3.13
C ILE A 99 8.09 -9.80 -2.43
N GLU A 100 7.61 -10.17 -1.24
CA GLU A 100 8.14 -11.29 -0.45
C GLU A 100 8.10 -12.61 -1.23
N ARG A 101 7.06 -12.86 -2.04
CA ARG A 101 6.96 -14.07 -2.88
C ARG A 101 8.07 -14.16 -3.93
N TYR A 102 8.67 -13.04 -4.30
CA TYR A 102 9.70 -12.94 -5.33
C TYR A 102 11.11 -12.73 -4.78
N GLU A 103 11.31 -12.87 -3.46
CA GLU A 103 12.65 -12.89 -2.87
C GLU A 103 13.50 -14.04 -3.44
N GLU A 104 12.90 -15.23 -3.58
CA GLU A 104 13.57 -16.43 -4.08
C GLU A 104 13.10 -16.87 -5.48
N LYS A 105 11.94 -16.37 -5.94
CA LYS A 105 11.40 -16.71 -7.27
C LYS A 105 11.96 -15.81 -8.38
N LYS A 106 11.96 -16.31 -9.62
CA LYS A 106 12.35 -15.52 -10.80
C LYS A 106 11.23 -14.55 -11.21
N TYR A 107 11.61 -13.29 -11.43
CA TYR A 107 10.74 -12.23 -11.93
C TYR A 107 11.41 -11.40 -13.02
N SER A 108 10.61 -10.74 -13.86
CA SER A 108 11.03 -9.67 -14.75
C SER A 108 11.08 -8.37 -13.97
N THR A 109 12.25 -7.75 -13.85
CA THR A 109 12.42 -6.50 -13.09
C THR A 109 11.58 -5.35 -13.66
N VAL A 110 11.36 -5.35 -14.98
CA VAL A 110 10.56 -4.34 -15.69
C VAL A 110 9.07 -4.59 -15.49
N THR A 111 8.62 -5.82 -15.75
CA THR A 111 7.20 -6.16 -15.64
C THR A 111 6.69 -5.98 -14.23
N LEU A 112 7.45 -6.47 -13.22
CA LEU A 112 7.02 -6.41 -11.84
C LEU A 112 6.89 -4.96 -11.36
N GLY A 113 7.85 -4.09 -11.69
CA GLY A 113 7.78 -2.69 -11.27
C GLY A 113 6.72 -1.88 -12.00
N LEU A 114 6.43 -2.23 -13.25
CA LEU A 114 5.31 -1.65 -13.99
C LEU A 114 3.97 -2.10 -13.39
N LEU A 115 3.80 -3.39 -13.09
CA LEU A 115 2.62 -3.91 -12.40
C LEU A 115 2.40 -3.17 -11.06
N ILE A 116 3.44 -3.07 -10.23
CA ILE A 116 3.38 -2.36 -8.94
C ILE A 116 2.95 -0.89 -9.13
N SER A 117 3.56 -0.20 -10.09
CA SER A 117 3.24 1.22 -10.36
C SER A 117 1.81 1.40 -10.87
N LEU A 118 1.34 0.50 -11.75
CA LEU A 118 -0.03 0.52 -12.26
C LEU A 118 -1.06 0.20 -11.17
N LEU A 119 -0.78 -0.76 -10.29
CA LEU A 119 -1.63 -1.06 -9.14
C LEU A 119 -1.73 0.13 -8.18
N LEU A 120 -0.60 0.76 -7.84
CA LEU A 120 -0.58 1.97 -7.03
C LEU A 120 -1.45 3.07 -7.65
N ASN A 121 -1.25 3.38 -8.93
CA ASN A 121 -2.00 4.43 -9.60
C ASN A 121 -3.50 4.10 -9.72
N ARG A 122 -3.86 2.85 -10.02
CA ARG A 122 -5.26 2.40 -10.06
C ARG A 122 -5.94 2.57 -8.71
N THR A 123 -5.30 2.10 -7.63
CA THR A 123 -5.83 2.21 -6.27
C THR A 123 -5.95 3.67 -5.83
N VAL A 124 -4.98 4.52 -6.16
CA VAL A 124 -5.05 5.96 -5.87
C VAL A 124 -6.21 6.63 -6.60
N ASN A 125 -6.40 6.34 -7.90
CA ASN A 125 -7.52 6.90 -8.67
C ASN A 125 -8.88 6.48 -8.10
N GLN A 126 -9.02 5.22 -7.71
CA GLN A 126 -10.22 4.72 -7.06
C GLN A 126 -10.46 5.42 -5.72
N TYR A 127 -9.44 5.52 -4.88
CA TYR A 127 -9.52 6.20 -3.59
C TYR A 127 -9.94 7.67 -3.74
N ILE A 128 -9.35 8.40 -4.69
CA ILE A 128 -9.74 9.77 -4.98
C ILE A 128 -11.23 9.84 -5.33
N LYS A 129 -11.70 8.96 -6.22
CA LYS A 129 -13.11 8.91 -6.63
C LYS A 129 -14.02 8.68 -5.43
N GLU A 130 -13.72 7.69 -4.59
CA GLU A 130 -14.50 7.37 -3.39
C GLU A 130 -14.55 8.53 -2.38
N GLU A 131 -13.45 9.26 -2.20
CA GLU A 131 -13.40 10.42 -1.31
C GLU A 131 -14.15 11.64 -1.87
N MET A 132 -14.11 11.84 -3.19
CA MET A 132 -14.90 12.88 -3.86
C MET A 132 -16.40 12.58 -3.78
N GLU A 133 -16.81 11.32 -3.91
CA GLU A 133 -18.21 10.88 -3.70
C GLU A 133 -18.70 11.14 -2.27
N LYS A 134 -17.79 11.17 -1.28
CA LYS A 134 -18.09 11.60 0.10
C LYS A 134 -18.10 13.12 0.28
N GLY A 135 -17.95 13.89 -0.80
CA GLY A 135 -18.01 15.35 -0.80
C GLY A 135 -16.69 16.05 -0.50
N LYS A 136 -15.55 15.35 -0.48
CA LYS A 136 -14.24 16.01 -0.33
C LYS A 136 -13.80 16.65 -1.64
N GLU A 137 -13.21 17.83 -1.53
CA GLU A 137 -12.49 18.42 -2.65
C GLU A 137 -11.12 17.75 -2.84
N PHE A 138 -10.61 17.70 -4.07
CA PHE A 138 -9.34 17.02 -4.38
C PHE A 138 -8.15 17.49 -3.51
N LYS A 139 -8.10 18.80 -3.19
CA LYS A 139 -7.06 19.38 -2.32
C LYS A 139 -7.12 18.88 -0.86
N GLN A 140 -8.28 18.39 -0.41
CA GLN A 140 -8.50 17.85 0.94
C GLN A 140 -8.22 16.34 1.01
N ILE A 141 -8.01 15.67 -0.13
CA ILE A 141 -7.72 14.25 -0.18
C ILE A 141 -6.23 14.05 0.10
N GLU A 142 -5.92 13.30 1.15
CA GLU A 142 -4.54 12.97 1.50
C GLU A 142 -3.94 11.99 0.48
N PRO A 143 -2.61 12.04 0.23
CA PRO A 143 -1.96 11.06 -0.62
C PRO A 143 -1.94 9.67 0.03
N ILE A 144 -1.98 8.62 -0.80
CA ILE A 144 -1.68 7.26 -0.37
C ILE A 144 -0.16 7.11 -0.29
N ASN A 145 0.33 6.77 0.90
CA ASN A 145 1.74 6.51 1.16
C ASN A 145 1.98 5.00 1.15
N VAL A 146 2.93 4.55 0.34
CA VAL A 146 3.38 3.14 0.26
C VAL A 146 4.87 3.08 0.50
N ASN A 147 5.28 2.36 1.54
CA ASN A 147 6.66 1.98 1.81
C ASN A 147 6.90 0.57 1.27
N LEU A 148 7.56 0.49 0.11
CA LEU A 148 7.89 -0.76 -0.55
C LEU A 148 9.27 -1.27 -0.12
N ASN A 149 9.31 -2.45 0.48
CA ASN A 149 10.54 -3.09 0.92
C ASN A 149 11.13 -3.99 -0.17
N THR A 150 12.08 -3.47 -0.94
CA THR A 150 12.78 -4.21 -2.01
C THR A 150 14.15 -4.75 -1.57
N LYS A 151 14.52 -4.66 -0.29
CA LYS A 151 15.89 -4.96 0.18
C LYS A 151 16.32 -6.41 -0.03
N LYS A 152 15.38 -7.34 0.15
CA LYS A 152 15.65 -8.79 0.07
C LYS A 152 15.57 -9.34 -1.36
N LEU A 153 15.14 -8.54 -2.31
CA LEU A 153 15.08 -8.94 -3.71
C LEU A 153 16.48 -9.07 -4.30
N LYS A 154 16.73 -10.19 -5.00
CA LYS A 154 18.01 -10.46 -5.68
C LYS A 154 18.38 -9.40 -6.73
N ASN A 155 17.40 -8.84 -7.44
CA ASN A 155 17.58 -7.84 -8.49
C ASN A 155 16.75 -6.59 -8.20
N ALA A 156 17.29 -5.42 -8.56
CA ALA A 156 16.55 -4.17 -8.40
C ALA A 156 15.39 -4.09 -9.42
N ILE A 157 14.18 -3.81 -8.93
CA ILE A 157 12.96 -3.67 -9.76
C ILE A 157 13.03 -2.37 -10.56
N SER A 158 12.86 -2.47 -11.88
CA SER A 158 12.85 -1.33 -12.82
C SER A 158 11.47 -0.70 -12.90
N LEU A 159 11.34 0.52 -13.44
CA LEU A 159 10.05 1.22 -13.62
C LEU A 159 9.25 1.55 -12.36
N LEU A 160 9.85 1.50 -11.17
CA LEU A 160 9.16 1.97 -9.98
C LEU A 160 8.88 3.48 -10.09
N GLY A 161 7.64 3.87 -9.78
CA GLY A 161 7.16 5.24 -9.95
C GLY A 161 6.76 5.58 -11.39
N TYR A 162 6.51 4.57 -12.24
CA TYR A 162 5.97 4.79 -13.58
C TYR A 162 4.62 5.52 -13.52
N GLU A 163 4.51 6.65 -14.22
CA GLU A 163 3.31 7.49 -14.28
C GLU A 163 2.66 7.81 -12.92
N ASN A 164 3.49 7.91 -11.88
CA ASN A 164 3.05 8.21 -10.53
C ASN A 164 2.13 9.46 -10.53
N GLN A 165 0.96 9.36 -9.90
CA GLN A 165 -0.05 10.43 -9.85
C GLN A 165 0.16 11.35 -8.66
N GLU A 166 -0.53 12.50 -8.64
CA GLU A 166 -0.39 13.53 -7.59
C GLU A 166 -0.56 13.01 -6.16
N LYS A 167 -1.46 12.04 -5.96
CA LYS A 167 -1.75 11.42 -4.66
C LYS A 167 -1.08 10.05 -4.47
N SER A 168 -0.16 9.66 -5.36
CA SER A 168 0.62 8.42 -5.27
C SER A 168 1.98 8.71 -4.63
N TYR A 169 2.19 8.33 -3.37
CA TYR A 169 3.46 8.52 -2.67
C TYR A 169 4.13 7.17 -2.46
N LEU A 170 5.27 6.94 -3.11
CA LEU A 170 6.00 5.68 -3.07
C LEU A 170 7.39 5.90 -2.46
N ARG A 171 7.69 5.18 -1.39
CA ARG A 171 9.04 5.08 -0.82
C ARG A 171 9.60 3.69 -1.05
N ILE A 172 10.83 3.62 -1.55
CA ILE A 172 11.54 2.38 -1.83
C ILE A 172 12.71 2.28 -0.85
N THR A 173 12.62 1.32 0.07
CA THR A 173 13.64 1.19 1.11
C THR A 173 14.86 0.36 0.67
N GLY A 174 14.76 -0.36 -0.44
CA GLY A 174 15.85 -1.11 -1.07
C GLY A 174 16.34 -0.44 -2.36
N ASN A 175 16.97 -1.25 -3.23
CA ASN A 175 17.48 -0.76 -4.51
C ASN A 175 16.36 -0.63 -5.55
N ALA A 176 16.51 0.31 -6.48
CA ALA A 176 15.64 0.50 -7.63
C ALA A 176 16.42 0.29 -8.94
N GLY A 177 15.72 -0.23 -9.94
CA GLY A 177 16.28 -0.64 -11.22
C GLY A 177 16.36 0.51 -12.23
N SER A 178 16.36 0.13 -13.50
CA SER A 178 16.40 1.07 -14.62
C SER A 178 15.02 1.71 -14.86
N TRP A 179 14.99 2.85 -15.55
CA TRP A 179 13.77 3.61 -15.86
C TRP A 179 12.93 3.97 -14.62
N THR A 180 13.57 4.12 -13.47
CA THR A 180 12.91 4.60 -12.26
C THR A 180 12.36 6.01 -12.51
N ALA A 181 11.18 6.33 -11.96
CA ALA A 181 10.48 7.61 -12.12
C ALA A 181 10.04 7.94 -13.56
N TYR A 182 9.74 6.93 -14.37
CA TYR A 182 9.40 7.15 -15.78
C TYR A 182 8.03 7.82 -15.95
N PHE A 183 8.00 8.99 -16.62
CA PHE A 183 6.79 9.76 -16.92
C PHE A 183 5.90 10.09 -15.72
N MET A 184 6.49 10.36 -14.56
CA MET A 184 5.74 10.80 -13.38
C MET A 184 4.83 12.00 -13.70
N LYS A 185 3.54 11.85 -13.42
CA LYS A 185 2.49 12.86 -13.64
C LYS A 185 2.24 13.71 -12.40
N GLY A 186 2.81 13.32 -11.26
CA GLY A 186 2.72 14.00 -9.98
C GLY A 186 3.30 13.13 -8.85
N GLY A 187 2.96 13.48 -7.62
CA GLY A 187 3.20 12.65 -6.45
C GLY A 187 4.63 12.71 -5.97
N LYS A 188 5.01 11.72 -5.16
CA LYS A 188 6.33 11.68 -4.53
C LYS A 188 6.94 10.30 -4.67
N LEU A 189 8.19 10.26 -5.11
CA LEU A 189 9.02 9.06 -5.14
C LEU A 189 10.24 9.28 -4.25
N ILE A 190 10.40 8.45 -3.23
CA ILE A 190 11.55 8.47 -2.32
C ILE A 190 12.32 7.16 -2.48
N ILE A 191 13.62 7.21 -2.73
CA ILE A 191 14.46 6.02 -2.87
C ILE A 191 15.64 6.10 -1.90
N ASP A 192 15.71 5.13 -1.00
CA ASP A 192 16.76 5.07 0.02
C ASP A 192 17.99 4.26 -0.45
N GLY A 193 17.76 3.23 -1.29
CA GLY A 193 18.83 2.39 -1.85
C GLY A 193 19.44 2.94 -3.14
N LYS A 194 20.29 2.15 -3.80
CA LYS A 194 20.92 2.53 -5.07
C LYS A 194 19.92 2.45 -6.21
N VAL A 195 20.01 3.39 -7.15
CA VAL A 195 19.22 3.39 -8.39
C VAL A 195 20.12 3.01 -9.55
N LYS A 196 19.76 1.96 -10.31
CA LYS A 196 20.53 1.56 -11.51
C LYS A 196 20.47 2.64 -12.60
N GLY A 197 19.32 3.28 -12.78
CA GLY A 197 19.18 4.42 -13.68
C GLY A 197 17.78 5.02 -13.62
N PHE A 198 17.72 6.33 -13.51
CA PHE A 198 16.48 7.08 -13.70
C PHE A 198 16.13 7.13 -15.19
N SER A 199 14.84 7.26 -15.51
CA SER A 199 14.45 7.57 -16.87
C SER A 199 14.83 9.01 -17.25
N LEU A 200 15.13 9.28 -18.51
CA LEU A 200 15.38 10.65 -18.98
C LEU A 200 14.18 11.57 -18.72
N SER A 201 12.95 11.06 -18.84
CA SER A 201 11.77 11.88 -18.57
C SER A 201 11.59 12.22 -17.09
N ALA A 202 12.28 11.53 -16.18
CA ALA A 202 12.28 11.85 -14.75
C ALA A 202 12.85 13.25 -14.48
N PHE A 203 13.70 13.76 -15.37
CA PHE A 203 14.30 15.11 -15.27
C PHE A 203 13.85 16.01 -16.42
N SER A 204 12.63 15.81 -16.90
CA SER A 204 12.03 16.65 -17.95
C SER A 204 10.96 17.57 -17.36
N GLN A 205 10.71 18.71 -18.02
CA GLN A 205 9.65 19.65 -17.61
C GLN A 205 8.23 19.02 -17.58
N ASN A 206 8.07 17.87 -18.24
CA ASN A 206 6.82 17.10 -18.22
C ASN A 206 6.65 16.28 -16.93
N ASN A 207 7.72 16.05 -16.16
CA ASN A 207 7.62 15.45 -14.84
C ASN A 207 7.10 16.48 -13.82
N LYS A 208 5.90 16.22 -13.29
CA LYS A 208 5.25 17.08 -12.28
C LYS A 208 5.34 16.50 -10.86
N GLY A 209 5.99 15.36 -10.69
CA GLY A 209 6.22 14.76 -9.39
C GLY A 209 7.48 15.27 -8.69
N GLU A 210 7.69 14.79 -7.47
CA GLU A 210 8.90 15.01 -6.70
C GLU A 210 9.71 13.72 -6.61
N ILE A 211 11.03 13.84 -6.80
CA ILE A 211 11.95 12.71 -6.65
C ILE A 211 12.95 13.03 -5.55
N TRP A 212 13.02 12.14 -4.56
CA TRP A 212 13.98 12.17 -3.48
C TRP A 212 14.87 10.93 -3.57
N TYR A 213 16.18 11.14 -3.56
CA TYR A 213 17.18 10.09 -3.64
C TYR A 213 18.17 10.24 -2.49
N GLN A 214 18.24 9.20 -1.64
CA GLN A 214 19.13 9.16 -0.47
C GLN A 214 19.02 10.40 0.42
N GLY A 215 17.78 10.79 0.72
CA GLY A 215 17.47 11.94 1.57
C GLY A 215 17.57 13.32 0.89
N LYS A 216 17.95 13.39 -0.38
CA LYS A 216 18.04 14.66 -1.13
C LYS A 216 16.95 14.74 -2.19
N LYS A 217 16.25 15.88 -2.26
CA LYS A 217 15.36 16.18 -3.39
C LYS A 217 16.22 16.42 -4.63
N ILE A 218 15.99 15.63 -5.68
CA ILE A 218 16.71 15.73 -6.96
C ILE A 218 15.81 16.21 -8.11
N TRP A 219 14.49 16.25 -7.90
CA TRP A 219 13.54 16.81 -8.85
C TRP A 219 12.29 17.38 -8.15
N PRO A 220 11.75 18.54 -8.61
CA PRO A 220 12.42 19.51 -9.48
C PRO A 220 13.73 20.02 -8.86
N GLN A 221 14.67 20.46 -9.71
CA GLN A 221 15.86 21.17 -9.22
C GLN A 221 15.40 22.47 -8.56
N VAL A 222 15.83 22.69 -7.32
CA VAL A 222 15.59 23.92 -6.56
C VAL A 222 16.70 24.90 -6.87
#